data_AF-A0A850DLT2-F1
#
_entry.id   AF-A0A850DLT2-F1
#
_cell.length_a   1.000
_cell.length_b   1.000
_cell.length_c   1.000
_cell.angle_alpha   90.00
_cell.angle_beta   90.00
_cell.angle_gamma   90.00
#
_symmetry.space_group_name_H-M   'P 1'
#
loop_
_entity.id
_entity.type
_entity.pdbx_description
1 polymer ?
#
loop_
_entity_poly.entity_id
_entity_poly.type
_entity_poly.pdbx_seq_one_letter_code
_entity_poly.pdbx_strand_id
1 'polypeptide(L)'
;ARTAAAGELAEAVSAELAGLAMGRARLEVSVRPLPAGASDSASLTVGGVDVHAGEAGVDEVEFRLSAHSGAQSLPLSKSASGGELSRVMLALEVVLAGSQHGATMVFDEVDAGVGGRAAVEIGRRLSRLARTHQVVVVTHLPQVAAFADTHLVVDKSDDGEGVSSNVRTLRPDERVIELARMLAGLDDTETGRAHAEELLDMARAER
;
A
#
# COMPACT_ATOMS: atom_id res chain seq x y z
N ALA A 1 10.73 -12.02 22.95
CA ALA A 1 11.23 -11.32 21.75
C ALA A 1 10.14 -11.20 20.68
N ARG A 2 9.64 -12.30 20.09
CA ARG A 2 8.61 -12.27 19.02
C ARG A 2 7.35 -11.52 19.38
N THR A 3 6.75 -11.77 20.54
CA THR A 3 5.55 -11.05 21.02
C THR A 3 5.77 -9.55 21.18
N ALA A 4 6.97 -9.14 21.60
CA ALA A 4 7.31 -7.72 21.74
C ALA A 4 7.43 -7.06 20.35
N ALA A 5 8.18 -7.68 19.43
CA ALA A 5 8.31 -7.20 18.05
C ALA A 5 6.97 -7.18 17.30
N ALA A 6 6.09 -8.16 17.56
CA ALA A 6 4.73 -8.20 17.04
C ALA A 6 3.90 -7.00 17.50
N GLY A 7 3.99 -6.62 18.78
CA GLY A 7 3.34 -5.44 19.33
C GLY A 7 3.88 -4.13 18.72
N GLU A 8 5.20 -3.99 18.63
CA GLU A 8 5.85 -2.82 18.03
C GLU A 8 5.45 -2.63 16.56
N LEU A 9 5.47 -3.71 15.76
CA LEU A 9 5.04 -3.69 14.36
C LEU A 9 3.55 -3.34 14.22
N ALA A 10 2.69 -3.96 15.05
CA ALA A 10 1.26 -3.73 15.02
C ALA A 10 0.89 -2.27 15.31
N GLU A 11 1.53 -1.65 16.30
CA GLU A 11 1.32 -0.24 16.64
C GLU A 11 1.82 0.69 15.52
N ALA A 12 3.04 0.46 15.02
CA ALA A 12 3.62 1.27 13.95
C ALA A 12 2.76 1.24 12.68
N VAL A 13 2.31 0.04 12.25
CA VAL A 13 1.46 -0.10 11.06
C VAL A 13 0.08 0.49 11.30
N SER A 14 -0.51 0.29 12.48
CA SER A 14 -1.82 0.88 12.81
C SER A 14 -1.80 2.41 12.78
N ALA A 15 -0.68 3.03 13.18
CA ALA A 15 -0.50 4.46 13.05
C ALA A 15 -0.45 4.91 11.57
N GLU A 16 0.24 4.16 10.71
CA GLU A 16 0.28 4.45 9.27
C GLU A 16 -1.08 4.28 8.58
N LEU A 17 -1.87 3.28 8.98
CA LEU A 17 -3.23 3.06 8.45
C LEU A 17 -4.16 4.26 8.67
N ALA A 18 -3.93 5.07 9.70
CA ALA A 18 -4.71 6.28 9.93
C ALA A 18 -4.58 7.32 8.81
N GLY A 19 -3.40 7.44 8.20
CA GLY A 19 -3.17 8.29 7.02
C GLY A 19 -3.74 7.73 5.72
N LEU A 20 -4.04 6.43 5.68
CA LEU A 20 -4.44 5.68 4.48
C LEU A 20 -5.96 5.46 4.41
N ALA A 21 -6.76 6.42 4.87
CA ALA A 21 -8.22 6.30 4.99
C ALA A 21 -8.71 5.09 5.81
N MET A 22 -7.85 4.51 6.65
CA MET A 22 -8.14 3.32 7.46
C MET A 22 -7.98 3.62 8.96
N GLY A 23 -8.23 4.85 9.41
CA GLY A 23 -7.98 5.26 10.81
C GLY A 23 -8.86 4.63 11.88
N ARG A 24 -9.84 3.80 11.51
CA ARG A 24 -10.55 2.94 12.46
C ARG A 24 -9.97 1.53 12.50
N ALA A 25 -9.24 1.14 11.47
CA ALA A 25 -8.65 -0.18 11.37
C ALA A 25 -7.41 -0.29 12.25
N ARG A 26 -7.13 -1.51 12.72
CA ARG A 26 -5.94 -1.83 13.49
C ARG A 26 -5.35 -3.14 13.01
N LEU A 27 -4.03 -3.14 12.81
CA LEU A 27 -3.27 -4.36 12.60
C LEU A 27 -3.05 -5.03 13.96
N GLU A 28 -3.18 -6.35 13.99
CA GLU A 28 -2.80 -7.18 15.11
C GLU A 28 -1.89 -8.29 14.58
N VAL A 29 -0.80 -8.58 15.29
CA VAL A 29 0.09 -9.69 14.97
C VAL A 29 0.00 -10.72 16.09
N SER A 30 -0.76 -11.79 15.85
CA SER A 30 -0.95 -12.88 16.80
C SER A 30 0.28 -13.77 16.80
N VAL A 31 0.86 -14.01 17.98
CA VAL A 31 1.95 -14.97 18.17
C VAL A 31 1.46 -16.03 19.14
N ARG A 32 1.28 -17.25 18.65
CA ARG A 32 0.75 -18.37 19.43
C ARG A 32 1.66 -19.59 19.30
N PRO A 33 1.86 -20.39 20.35
CA PRO A 33 2.58 -21.64 20.23
C PRO A 33 1.90 -22.54 19.18
N LEU A 34 2.68 -23.12 18.28
CA LEU A 34 2.21 -24.04 17.25
C LEU A 34 2.09 -25.45 17.87
N PRO A 35 0.88 -26.01 18.05
CA PRO A 35 0.72 -27.30 18.73
C PRO A 35 1.40 -28.44 17.97
N ALA A 36 2.08 -29.34 18.68
CA ALA A 36 2.62 -30.56 18.08
C ALA A 36 1.49 -31.50 17.65
N GLY A 37 1.60 -32.05 16.44
CA GLY A 37 0.73 -33.14 15.99
C GLY A 37 1.04 -34.47 16.70
N ALA A 38 0.08 -35.41 16.70
CA ALA A 38 0.25 -36.72 17.35
C ALA A 38 1.41 -37.56 16.79
N SER A 39 1.83 -37.30 15.55
CA SER A 39 2.94 -37.96 14.86
C SER A 39 4.03 -36.97 14.45
N ASP A 40 4.16 -35.87 15.18
CA ASP A 40 5.15 -34.83 14.88
C ASP A 40 6.57 -35.33 15.17
N SER A 41 7.42 -35.34 14.16
CA SER A 41 8.81 -35.77 14.26
C SER A 41 9.71 -34.77 15.00
N ALA A 42 9.22 -33.55 15.22
CA ALA A 42 9.98 -32.45 15.80
C ALA A 42 9.21 -31.76 16.94
N SER A 43 8.64 -32.55 17.87
CA SER A 43 7.96 -31.98 19.04
C SER A 43 8.94 -31.57 20.15
N LEU A 44 8.60 -30.49 20.85
CA LEU A 44 9.33 -29.99 22.02
C LEU A 44 8.32 -29.56 23.09
N THR A 45 8.58 -29.86 24.36
CA THR A 45 7.75 -29.36 25.46
C THR A 45 8.25 -27.98 25.91
N VAL A 46 7.42 -26.95 25.78
CA VAL A 46 7.72 -25.57 26.21
C VAL A 46 6.63 -25.11 27.19
N GLY A 47 7.01 -24.74 28.41
CA GLY A 47 6.03 -24.29 29.42
C GLY A 47 4.98 -25.34 29.79
N GLY A 48 5.28 -26.62 29.60
CA GLY A 48 4.36 -27.73 29.87
C GLY A 48 3.38 -28.05 28.72
N VAL A 49 3.57 -27.46 27.54
CA VAL A 49 2.78 -27.73 26.34
C VAL A 49 3.68 -28.30 25.24
N ASP A 50 3.23 -29.35 24.57
CA ASP A 50 3.94 -29.93 23.43
C ASP A 50 3.67 -29.11 22.16
N VAL A 51 4.74 -28.60 21.55
CA VAL A 51 4.73 -27.70 20.40
C VAL A 51 5.60 -28.24 19.27
N HIS A 52 5.25 -27.92 18.03
CA HIS A 52 6.07 -28.20 16.86
C HIS A 52 7.30 -27.29 16.87
N ALA A 53 8.50 -27.83 16.74
CA ALA A 53 9.76 -27.09 16.71
C ALA A 53 10.41 -27.17 15.32
N GLY A 54 9.87 -26.38 14.39
CA GLY A 54 10.37 -26.29 13.01
C GLY A 54 11.51 -25.28 12.83
N GLU A 55 11.97 -25.11 11.59
CA GLU A 55 12.99 -24.11 11.21
C GLU A 55 12.56 -22.67 11.52
N ALA A 56 11.26 -22.41 11.51
CA ALA A 56 10.65 -21.14 11.87
C ALA A 56 10.44 -20.99 13.39
N GLY A 57 10.89 -21.93 14.22
CA GLY A 57 10.69 -21.95 15.67
C GLY A 57 9.38 -22.63 16.11
N VAL A 58 8.94 -22.32 17.32
CA VAL A 58 7.79 -22.98 17.98
C VAL A 58 6.47 -22.20 17.93
N ASP A 59 6.49 -21.01 17.34
CA ASP A 59 5.34 -20.13 17.30
C ASP A 59 4.76 -20.04 15.87
N GLU A 60 3.44 -20.05 15.78
CA GLU A 60 2.67 -19.57 14.65
C GLU A 60 2.50 -18.04 14.78
N VAL A 61 2.87 -17.31 13.73
CA VAL A 61 2.68 -15.85 13.64
C VAL A 61 1.63 -15.56 12.57
N GLU A 62 0.56 -14.87 12.94
CA GLU A 62 -0.54 -14.54 12.04
C GLU A 62 -0.84 -13.04 12.06
N PHE A 63 -0.85 -12.42 10.88
CA PHE A 63 -1.26 -11.03 10.69
C PHE A 63 -2.77 -10.96 10.54
N ARG A 64 -3.37 -10.12 11.37
CA ARG A 64 -4.82 -9.96 11.49
C ARG A 64 -5.18 -8.48 11.43
N LEU A 65 -6.39 -8.19 10.97
CA LEU A 65 -6.92 -6.84 10.86
C LEU A 65 -8.29 -6.79 11.53
N SER A 66 -8.50 -5.74 12.30
CA SER A 66 -9.82 -5.33 12.75
C SER A 66 -10.20 -4.08 11.97
N ALA A 67 -11.31 -4.08 11.23
CA ALA A 67 -11.69 -2.97 10.35
C ALA A 67 -12.12 -1.69 11.11
N HIS A 68 -12.64 -1.86 12.33
CA HIS A 68 -13.01 -0.75 13.20
C HIS A 68 -13.00 -1.17 14.67
N SER A 69 -13.02 -0.19 15.58
CA SER A 69 -13.17 -0.47 17.02
C SER A 69 -14.36 -1.39 17.29
N GLY A 70 -14.10 -2.50 17.99
CA GLY A 70 -15.10 -3.53 18.31
C GLY A 70 -15.38 -4.55 17.20
N ALA A 71 -14.81 -4.42 16.00
CA ALA A 71 -14.88 -5.47 14.98
C ALA A 71 -14.01 -6.66 15.37
N GLN A 72 -14.46 -7.86 14.96
CA GLN A 72 -13.65 -9.07 15.10
C GLN A 72 -12.34 -8.91 14.30
N SER A 73 -11.22 -9.17 14.96
CA SER A 73 -9.91 -9.30 14.31
C SER A 73 -9.93 -10.55 13.45
N LEU A 74 -9.71 -10.43 12.15
CA LEU A 74 -9.72 -11.53 11.19
C LEU A 74 -8.36 -11.62 10.47
N PRO A 75 -7.96 -12.81 9.99
CA PRO A 75 -6.74 -12.94 9.17
C PRO A 75 -6.80 -11.99 7.95
N LEU A 76 -5.67 -11.41 7.55
CA LEU A 76 -5.64 -10.45 6.43
C LEU A 76 -6.29 -11.00 5.15
N SER A 77 -6.09 -12.29 4.86
CA SER A 77 -6.69 -12.98 3.71
C SER A 77 -8.22 -13.03 3.72
N LYS A 78 -8.87 -12.75 4.85
CA LYS A 78 -10.32 -12.78 5.04
C LYS A 78 -10.92 -11.43 5.41
N SER A 79 -10.08 -10.43 5.73
CA SER A 79 -10.53 -9.21 6.41
C SER A 79 -10.64 -7.98 5.51
N ALA A 80 -10.02 -7.98 4.33
CA ALA A 80 -9.83 -6.76 3.55
C ALA A 80 -10.31 -6.94 2.10
N SER A 81 -10.94 -5.90 1.55
CA SER A 81 -11.11 -5.75 0.09
C SER A 81 -9.75 -5.56 -0.59
N GLY A 82 -9.69 -5.68 -1.93
CA GLY A 82 -8.45 -5.51 -2.70
C GLY A 82 -7.71 -4.22 -2.36
N GLY A 83 -8.40 -3.07 -2.45
CA GLY A 83 -7.80 -1.78 -2.10
C GLY A 83 -7.42 -1.61 -0.62
N GLU A 84 -8.19 -2.16 0.31
CA GLU A 84 -7.82 -2.15 1.74
C GLU A 84 -6.56 -2.97 2.01
N LEU A 85 -6.44 -4.14 1.37
CA LEU A 85 -5.26 -4.98 1.49
C LEU A 85 -4.03 -4.28 0.89
N SER A 86 -4.16 -3.66 -0.29
CA SER A 86 -3.09 -2.86 -0.90
C SER A 86 -2.62 -1.73 0.03
N ARG A 87 -3.53 -1.07 0.75
CA ARG A 87 -3.17 -0.04 1.74
C ARG A 87 -2.50 -0.62 2.99
N VAL A 88 -2.93 -1.78 3.48
CA VAL A 88 -2.24 -2.48 4.58
C VAL A 88 -0.82 -2.88 4.17
N MET A 89 -0.65 -3.40 2.95
CA MET A 89 0.68 -3.73 2.41
C MET A 89 1.54 -2.48 2.28
N LEU A 90 1.00 -1.36 1.76
CA LEU A 90 1.73 -0.09 1.72
C LEU A 90 2.18 0.37 3.13
N ALA A 91 1.30 0.26 4.13
CA ALA A 91 1.64 0.62 5.50
C ALA A 91 2.78 -0.26 6.07
N LEU A 92 2.71 -1.57 5.83
CA LEU A 92 3.76 -2.52 6.20
C LEU A 92 5.08 -2.17 5.52
N GLU A 93 5.08 -1.95 4.20
CA GLU A 93 6.29 -1.61 3.45
C GLU A 93 6.87 -0.28 3.91
N VAL A 94 6.06 0.74 4.20
CA VAL A 94 6.55 2.03 4.73
C VAL A 94 7.22 1.87 6.09
N VAL A 95 6.65 1.03 6.98
CA VAL A 95 7.23 0.75 8.31
C VAL A 95 8.52 -0.08 8.18
N LEU A 96 8.56 -1.03 7.24
CA LEU A 96 9.67 -1.97 7.07
C LEU A 96 10.75 -1.50 6.09
N ALA A 97 10.51 -0.45 5.30
CA ALA A 97 11.40 0.04 4.23
C ALA A 97 12.83 0.36 4.70
N GLY A 98 13.06 0.60 6.00
CA GLY A 98 14.42 0.76 6.54
C GLY A 98 15.27 -0.52 6.52
N SER A 99 14.65 -1.70 6.38
CA SER A 99 15.31 -3.00 6.53
C SER A 99 15.64 -3.71 5.22
N GLN A 100 15.03 -3.31 4.11
CA GLN A 100 15.17 -3.92 2.78
C GLN A 100 15.31 -2.80 1.75
N HIS A 101 16.16 -2.98 0.73
CA HIS A 101 16.35 -1.99 -0.34
C HIS A 101 16.34 -2.68 -1.70
N GLY A 102 15.87 -1.99 -2.73
CA GLY A 102 16.05 -2.41 -4.12
C GLY A 102 15.05 -3.43 -4.67
N ALA A 103 13.97 -3.73 -3.94
CA ALA A 103 12.86 -4.50 -4.52
C ALA A 103 11.98 -3.62 -5.42
N THR A 104 11.37 -4.25 -6.43
CA THR A 104 10.33 -3.64 -7.26
C THR A 104 8.96 -4.08 -6.75
N MET A 105 8.09 -3.11 -6.48
CA MET A 105 6.76 -3.31 -5.93
C MET A 105 5.71 -2.77 -6.91
N VAL A 106 4.62 -3.51 -7.07
CA VAL A 106 3.48 -3.10 -7.90
C VAL A 106 2.27 -2.98 -7.00
N PHE A 107 1.69 -1.79 -6.94
CA PHE A 107 0.45 -1.51 -6.22
C PHE A 107 -0.67 -1.30 -7.25
N ASP A 108 -1.68 -2.15 -7.15
CA ASP A 108 -2.94 -2.00 -7.88
C ASP A 108 -4.06 -1.66 -6.88
N GLU A 109 -4.98 -0.81 -7.31
CA GLU A 109 -6.14 -0.36 -6.52
C GLU A 109 -5.83 0.24 -5.12
N VAL A 110 -4.60 0.69 -4.86
CA VAL A 110 -4.22 1.27 -3.55
C VAL A 110 -5.06 2.51 -3.20
N ASP A 111 -5.56 3.19 -4.21
CA ASP A 111 -6.41 4.37 -4.14
C ASP A 111 -7.92 4.05 -4.27
N ALA A 112 -8.31 2.78 -4.35
CA ALA A 112 -9.71 2.40 -4.49
C ALA A 112 -10.56 2.81 -3.29
N GLY A 113 -11.68 3.50 -3.57
CA GLY A 113 -12.60 4.01 -2.56
C GLY A 113 -12.05 5.18 -1.75
N VAL A 114 -10.95 5.81 -2.19
CA VAL A 114 -10.29 6.92 -1.51
C VAL A 114 -10.36 8.19 -2.35
N GLY A 115 -10.43 9.36 -1.69
CA GLY A 115 -10.41 10.66 -2.36
C GLY A 115 -9.91 11.78 -1.45
N GLY A 116 -9.70 12.96 -2.04
CA GLY A 116 -9.29 14.16 -1.32
C GLY A 116 -7.96 13.99 -0.56
N ARG A 117 -7.94 14.38 0.72
CA ARG A 117 -6.71 14.38 1.54
C ARG A 117 -6.07 13.00 1.65
N ALA A 118 -6.86 11.94 1.74
CA ALA A 118 -6.32 10.59 1.87
C ALA A 118 -5.58 10.12 0.61
N ALA A 119 -5.99 10.57 -0.58
CA ALA A 119 -5.28 10.28 -1.82
C ALA A 119 -3.89 10.95 -1.85
N VAL A 120 -3.80 12.19 -1.35
CA VAL A 120 -2.51 12.90 -1.19
C VAL A 120 -1.60 12.14 -0.21
N GLU A 121 -2.15 11.66 0.90
CA GLU A 121 -1.40 10.87 1.89
C GLU A 121 -0.90 9.52 1.36
N ILE A 122 -1.66 8.88 0.46
CA ILE A 122 -1.21 7.70 -0.30
C ILE A 122 -0.03 8.09 -1.21
N GLY A 123 -0.17 9.16 -2.00
CA GLY A 123 0.88 9.66 -2.89
C GLY A 123 2.19 9.96 -2.15
N ARG A 124 2.12 10.63 -0.99
CA ARG A 124 3.28 10.89 -0.11
C ARG A 124 3.99 9.61 0.32
N ARG A 125 3.24 8.60 0.76
CA ARG A 125 3.81 7.31 1.24
C ARG A 125 4.46 6.53 0.11
N LEU A 126 3.82 6.48 -1.05
CA LEU A 126 4.38 5.85 -2.25
C LEU A 126 5.68 6.56 -2.68
N SER A 127 5.70 7.89 -2.67
CA SER A 127 6.92 8.66 -2.97
C SER A 127 8.04 8.41 -1.95
N ARG A 128 7.71 8.36 -0.65
CA ARG A 128 8.67 8.02 0.40
C ARG A 128 9.24 6.62 0.20
N LEU A 129 8.40 5.64 -0.14
CA LEU A 129 8.83 4.27 -0.42
C LEU A 129 9.72 4.20 -1.67
N ALA A 130 9.39 4.97 -2.71
CA ALA A 130 10.15 5.05 -3.96
C ALA A 130 11.59 5.57 -3.80
N ARG A 131 11.93 6.17 -2.65
CA ARG A 131 13.31 6.57 -2.33
C ARG A 131 14.28 5.39 -2.16
N THR A 132 13.75 4.21 -1.86
CA THR A 132 14.53 3.00 -1.55
C THR A 132 14.16 1.80 -2.43
N HIS A 133 13.05 1.90 -3.15
CA HIS A 133 12.43 0.84 -3.94
C HIS A 133 11.94 1.37 -5.28
N GLN A 134 11.76 0.49 -6.26
CA GLN A 134 11.01 0.85 -7.46
C GLN A 134 9.53 0.59 -7.19
N VAL A 135 8.70 1.63 -7.28
CA VAL A 135 7.26 1.54 -7.01
C VAL A 135 6.49 1.82 -8.30
N VAL A 136 5.71 0.85 -8.76
CA VAL A 136 4.80 0.97 -9.90
C VAL A 136 3.38 1.00 -9.38
N VAL A 137 2.60 2.01 -9.77
CA VAL A 137 1.22 2.21 -9.30
C VAL A 137 0.31 2.45 -10.48
N VAL A 138 -0.80 1.73 -10.53
CA VAL A 138 -1.92 2.05 -11.43
C VAL A 138 -2.91 2.89 -10.63
N THR A 139 -3.20 4.10 -11.11
CA THR A 139 -4.06 5.06 -10.40
C THR A 139 -4.89 5.86 -11.37
N HIS A 140 -6.08 6.25 -10.93
CA HIS A 140 -6.92 7.22 -11.62
C HIS A 140 -7.01 8.55 -10.86
N LEU A 141 -6.31 8.68 -9.73
CA LEU A 141 -6.34 9.86 -8.88
C LEU A 141 -5.18 10.80 -9.20
N PRO A 142 -5.44 12.05 -9.61
CA PRO A 142 -4.38 13.03 -9.88
C PRO A 142 -3.53 13.31 -8.65
N GLN A 143 -4.13 13.21 -7.45
CA GLN A 143 -3.44 13.40 -6.17
C GLN A 143 -2.36 12.35 -5.91
N VAL A 144 -2.49 11.14 -6.48
CA VAL A 144 -1.47 10.08 -6.38
C VAL A 144 -0.46 10.25 -7.51
N ALA A 145 -0.94 10.43 -8.75
CA ALA A 145 -0.10 10.58 -9.94
C ALA A 145 0.86 11.79 -9.88
N ALA A 146 0.48 12.87 -9.18
CA ALA A 146 1.33 14.03 -8.99
C ALA A 146 2.68 13.69 -8.30
N PHE A 147 2.67 12.72 -7.38
CA PHE A 147 3.87 12.32 -6.62
C PHE A 147 4.87 11.47 -7.42
N ALA A 148 4.45 10.90 -8.56
CA ALA A 148 5.31 10.03 -9.36
C ALA A 148 6.53 10.76 -9.93
N ASP A 149 7.70 10.10 -9.89
CA ASP A 149 8.91 10.55 -10.59
C ASP A 149 8.70 10.51 -12.10
N THR A 150 8.17 9.39 -12.58
CA THR A 150 7.82 9.14 -13.97
C THR A 150 6.31 8.94 -14.07
N HIS A 151 5.63 9.76 -14.88
CA HIS A 151 4.21 9.62 -15.15
C HIS A 151 4.03 8.99 -16.53
N LEU A 152 3.40 7.81 -16.56
CA LEU A 152 3.03 7.11 -17.78
C LEU A 152 1.51 7.22 -17.97
N VAL A 153 1.08 7.37 -19.22
CA VAL A 153 -0.34 7.28 -19.59
C VAL A 153 -0.57 6.07 -20.49
N VAL A 154 -1.75 5.48 -20.36
CA VAL A 154 -2.21 4.36 -21.19
C VAL A 154 -3.31 4.89 -22.12
N ASP A 155 -3.01 4.95 -23.41
CA ASP A 155 -3.92 5.44 -24.44
C ASP A 155 -4.40 4.27 -25.31
N LYS A 156 -5.66 4.29 -25.74
CA LYS A 156 -6.18 3.32 -26.72
C LYS A 156 -6.09 3.92 -28.12
N SER A 157 -5.51 3.17 -29.06
CA SER A 157 -5.58 3.48 -30.49
C SER A 157 -6.40 2.43 -31.22
N ASP A 158 -7.24 2.88 -32.14
CA ASP A 158 -7.95 2.03 -33.09
C ASP A 158 -7.38 2.33 -34.48
N ASP A 159 -6.65 1.38 -35.05
CA ASP A 159 -6.04 1.48 -36.38
C ASP A 159 -6.92 0.86 -37.48
N GLY A 160 -8.16 0.49 -37.16
CA GLY A 160 -9.09 -0.15 -38.07
C GLY A 160 -8.89 -1.66 -38.21
N GLU A 161 -7.80 -2.23 -37.67
CA GLU A 161 -7.57 -3.68 -37.58
C GLU A 161 -7.81 -4.21 -36.14
N GLY A 162 -7.80 -3.33 -35.15
CA GLY A 162 -8.24 -3.62 -33.78
C GLY A 162 -7.91 -2.51 -32.80
N VAL A 163 -8.39 -2.66 -31.56
CA VAL A 163 -8.05 -1.74 -30.46
C VAL A 163 -6.74 -2.19 -29.82
N SER A 164 -5.69 -1.37 -29.94
CA SER A 164 -4.40 -1.55 -29.27
C SER A 164 -4.26 -0.57 -28.09
N SER A 165 -3.50 -0.98 -27.06
CA SER A 165 -3.18 -0.13 -25.91
C SER A 165 -1.71 0.30 -26.00
N ASN A 166 -1.47 1.60 -25.99
CA ASN A 166 -0.14 2.21 -26.00
C ASN A 166 0.19 2.76 -24.62
N VAL A 167 1.47 2.71 -24.25
CA VAL A 167 1.99 3.33 -23.04
C VAL A 167 3.05 4.33 -23.44
N ARG A 168 2.94 5.57 -22.96
CA ARG A 168 3.94 6.61 -23.19
C ARG A 168 4.24 7.40 -21.93
N THR A 169 5.48 7.87 -21.82
CA THR A 169 5.91 8.75 -20.75
C THR A 169 5.52 10.19 -21.04
N LEU A 170 5.04 10.89 -20.03
CA LEU A 170 4.71 12.32 -20.10
C LEU A 170 5.92 13.19 -19.81
N ARG A 171 6.09 14.22 -20.64
CA ARG A 171 7.00 15.35 -20.38
C ARG A 171 6.42 16.26 -19.28
N PRO A 172 7.23 17.11 -18.62
CA PRO A 172 6.75 17.96 -17.51
C PRO A 172 5.55 18.86 -17.84
N ASP A 173 5.51 19.42 -19.05
CA ASP A 173 4.38 20.21 -19.57
C ASP A 173 3.12 19.36 -19.76
N GLU A 174 3.28 18.16 -20.31
CA GLU A 174 2.20 17.21 -20.54
C GLU A 174 1.62 16.66 -19.24
N ARG A 175 2.44 16.54 -18.18
CA ARG A 175 1.98 16.13 -16.85
C ARG A 175 0.94 17.10 -16.28
N VAL A 176 1.11 18.40 -16.48
CA VAL A 176 0.14 19.40 -15.99
C VAL A 176 -1.19 19.21 -16.70
N ILE A 177 -1.16 19.03 -18.02
CA ILE A 177 -2.35 18.82 -18.85
C ILE A 177 -3.07 17.54 -18.42
N GLU A 178 -2.34 16.45 -18.23
CA GLU A 178 -2.92 15.18 -17.81
C GLU A 178 -3.55 15.25 -16.42
N LEU A 179 -2.86 15.86 -15.45
CA LEU A 179 -3.42 16.02 -14.11
C LEU A 179 -4.65 16.93 -14.11
N ALA A 180 -4.65 18.00 -14.92
CA ALA A 180 -5.81 18.86 -15.10
C ALA A 180 -7.00 18.10 -15.71
N ARG A 181 -6.73 17.24 -16.70
CA ARG A 181 -7.74 16.35 -17.32
C ARG A 181 -8.29 15.35 -16.30
N MET A 182 -7.44 14.71 -15.50
CA MET A 182 -7.84 13.79 -14.43
C MET A 182 -8.70 14.49 -13.34
N LEU A 183 -8.44 15.77 -13.07
CA LEU A 183 -9.18 16.58 -12.09
C LEU A 183 -10.54 17.05 -12.60
N ALA A 184 -10.56 17.65 -13.80
CA ALA A 184 -11.72 18.37 -14.32
C ALA A 184 -12.58 17.55 -15.29
N GLY A 185 -12.06 16.42 -15.81
CA GLY A 185 -12.70 15.64 -16.88
C GLY A 185 -12.79 16.38 -18.21
N LEU A 186 -12.16 17.54 -18.32
CA LEU A 186 -12.12 18.41 -19.49
C LEU A 186 -10.67 18.74 -19.79
N ASP A 187 -10.34 18.75 -21.08
CA ASP A 187 -9.03 19.18 -21.53
C ASP A 187 -8.90 20.70 -21.35
N ASP A 188 -7.79 21.11 -20.72
CA ASP A 188 -7.26 22.48 -20.78
C ASP A 188 -8.18 23.60 -20.24
N THR A 189 -8.71 23.42 -19.02
CA THR A 189 -9.32 24.54 -18.28
C THR A 189 -8.26 25.28 -17.46
N GLU A 190 -8.30 26.62 -17.45
CA GLU A 190 -7.35 27.44 -16.69
C GLU A 190 -7.35 27.12 -15.19
N THR A 191 -8.53 26.86 -14.62
CA THR A 191 -8.70 26.47 -13.21
C THR A 191 -8.18 25.07 -12.91
N GLY A 192 -8.42 24.10 -13.80
CA GLY A 192 -7.89 22.74 -13.66
C GLY A 192 -6.37 22.72 -13.75
N ARG A 193 -5.79 23.54 -14.64
CA ARG A 193 -4.35 23.70 -14.78
C ARG A 193 -3.71 24.29 -13.52
N ALA A 194 -4.28 25.37 -12.98
CA ALA A 194 -3.78 25.98 -11.76
C ALA A 194 -3.76 24.97 -10.60
N HIS A 195 -4.82 24.17 -10.44
CA HIS A 195 -4.87 23.16 -9.38
C HIS A 195 -3.89 21.99 -9.62
N ALA A 196 -3.66 21.60 -10.87
CA ALA A 196 -2.65 20.60 -11.22
C ALA A 196 -1.22 21.08 -10.90
N GLU A 197 -0.93 22.36 -11.17
CA GLU A 197 0.36 22.98 -10.82
C GLU A 197 0.57 23.00 -9.30
N GLU A 198 -0.45 23.37 -8.52
CA GLU A 198 -0.41 23.30 -7.05
C GLU A 198 -0.11 21.88 -6.53
N LEU A 199 -0.74 20.85 -7.10
CA LEU A 199 -0.49 19.46 -6.71
C LEU A 199 0.94 19.02 -7.04
N LEU A 200 1.46 19.40 -8.20
CA LEU A 200 2.85 19.11 -8.59
C LEU A 200 3.86 19.81 -7.69
N ASP A 201 3.60 21.07 -7.34
CA ASP A 201 4.50 21.82 -6.45
C ASP A 201 4.48 21.26 -5.03
N MET A 202 3.31 20.86 -4.53
CA MET A 202 3.20 20.12 -3.27
C MET A 202 4.00 18.81 -3.31
N ALA A 203 3.88 18.04 -4.40
CA ALA A 203 4.59 16.79 -4.57
C ALA A 203 6.12 16.97 -4.66
N ARG A 204 6.58 18.05 -5.30
CA ARG A 204 8.01 18.38 -5.40
C ARG A 204 8.60 18.80 -4.06
N ALA A 205 7.84 19.49 -3.22
CA ALA A 205 8.31 19.93 -1.90
C ALA A 205 8.54 18.79 -0.90
N GLU A 206 7.97 17.60 -1.17
CA GLU A 206 8.08 16.40 -0.31
C GLU A 206 9.27 15.48 -0.70
N ARG A 207 9.98 15.79 -1.79
CA ARG A 207 11.16 15.03 -2.26
C ARG A 207 12.44 15.50 -1.57
#